data_AF-A0A3M7F5F2-F1
#
_entry.id   AF-A0A3M7F5F2-F1
#
_cell.length_a   1.000
_cell.length_b   1.000
_cell.length_c   1.000
_cell.angle_alpha   90.00
_cell.angle_beta   90.00
_cell.angle_gamma   90.00
#
_symmetry.space_group_name_H-M   'P 1'
#
loop_
_entity.id
_entity.type
_entity.pdbx_description
1 polymer ?
#
loop_
_entity_poly.entity_id
_entity_poly.type
_entity_poly.pdbx_seq_one_letter_code
_entity_poly.pdbx_strand_id
1 'polypeptide(L)'
;MAPIPIGLCGKSSGMASAFSQKLFPEYEIPTSPSSFANPSFFKVVHHFQSTAEVHKQLPALLKGEPIKPVSGVGTNADTPSTQIPLAMVVGRGFSESELEEMRKLIGADTLPWLYPDPLKSMASTLSGPFLLDAIAKRTKACLGSHGVAKGKDVTREEMNKVWYF
;
A
#
# COMPACT_ATOMS: atom_id res chain seq x y z
N MET A 1 -5.24 17.89 4.40
CA MET A 1 -4.95 16.70 5.23
C MET A 1 -3.66 16.05 4.71
N ALA A 2 -2.88 15.34 5.52
CA ALA A 2 -1.64 14.70 5.03
C ALA A 2 -1.97 13.29 4.51
N PRO A 3 -1.38 12.84 3.38
CA PRO A 3 -1.62 11.49 2.87
C PRO A 3 -1.16 10.42 3.85
N ILE A 4 -1.88 9.31 3.89
CA ILE A 4 -1.52 8.13 4.68
C ILE A 4 -0.41 7.35 3.95
N PRO A 5 0.76 7.16 4.57
CA PRO A 5 1.88 6.49 3.92
C PRO A 5 1.67 4.98 3.88
N ILE A 6 1.83 4.36 2.70
CA ILE A 6 1.79 2.92 2.50
C ILE A 6 3.02 2.42 1.74
N GLY A 7 3.43 1.20 2.02
CA GLY A 7 4.43 0.48 1.23
C GLY A 7 3.77 -0.34 0.13
N LEU A 8 4.47 -0.55 -0.98
CA LEU A 8 3.97 -1.31 -2.11
C LEU A 8 4.99 -2.35 -2.55
N CYS A 9 4.57 -3.62 -2.63
CA CYS A 9 5.33 -4.68 -3.29
C CYS A 9 4.71 -4.93 -4.67
N GLY A 10 5.43 -4.56 -5.73
CA GLY A 10 5.00 -4.74 -7.12
C GLY A 10 6.19 -5.05 -8.03
N LYS A 11 6.12 -6.12 -8.84
CA LYS A 11 7.26 -6.50 -9.68
C LYS A 11 7.53 -5.52 -10.86
N SER A 12 6.69 -4.50 -11.07
CA SER A 12 6.80 -3.51 -12.14
C SER A 12 6.69 -2.08 -11.61
N SER A 13 7.73 -1.27 -11.83
CA SER A 13 7.75 0.15 -11.50
C SER A 13 6.68 0.93 -12.26
N GLY A 14 6.45 0.63 -13.55
CA GLY A 14 5.41 1.27 -14.35
C GLY A 14 4.00 1.07 -13.78
N MET A 15 3.67 -0.17 -13.37
CA MET A 15 2.39 -0.45 -12.70
C MET A 15 2.31 0.22 -11.32
N ALA A 16 3.42 0.26 -10.57
CA ALA A 16 3.47 0.91 -9.27
C ALA A 16 3.25 2.43 -9.35
N SER A 17 3.84 3.10 -10.34
CA SER A 17 3.62 4.52 -10.58
C SER A 17 2.17 4.81 -10.96
N ALA A 18 1.60 4.03 -11.88
CA ALA A 18 0.20 4.18 -12.27
C ALA A 18 -0.75 3.91 -11.09
N PHE A 19 -0.46 2.89 -10.26
CA PHE A 19 -1.24 2.57 -9.07
C PHE A 19 -1.20 3.73 -8.07
N SER A 20 0.00 4.28 -7.84
CA SER A 20 0.22 5.41 -6.94
C SER A 20 -0.62 6.62 -7.34
N GLN A 21 -0.74 6.90 -8.65
CA GLN A 21 -1.58 7.98 -9.17
C GLN A 21 -3.07 7.79 -8.84
N LYS A 22 -3.57 6.55 -8.85
CA LYS A 22 -4.99 6.22 -8.58
C LYS A 22 -5.38 6.21 -7.09
N LEU A 23 -4.38 6.27 -6.20
CA LEU A 23 -4.60 6.38 -4.75
C LEU A 23 -4.80 7.82 -4.27
N PHE A 24 -4.38 8.80 -5.08
CA PHE A 24 -4.72 10.19 -4.84
C PHE A 24 -6.23 10.39 -4.98
N PRO A 25 -6.79 11.36 -4.25
CA PRO A 25 -8.21 11.66 -4.39
C PRO A 25 -8.42 12.18 -5.81
N GLU A 26 -9.38 11.58 -6.52
CA GLU A 26 -10.00 12.27 -7.64
C GLU A 26 -10.64 13.52 -7.04
N TYR A 27 -10.36 14.70 -7.60
CA TYR A 27 -11.06 15.92 -7.19
C TYR A 27 -12.53 15.73 -7.54
N GLU A 28 -13.32 15.14 -6.64
CA GLU A 28 -14.76 15.21 -6.72
C GLU A 28 -15.12 16.67 -6.46
N ILE A 29 -15.59 17.37 -7.50
CA ILE A 29 -16.26 18.65 -7.36
C ILE A 29 -17.47 18.36 -6.45
N PRO A 30 -17.56 18.92 -5.24
CA PRO A 30 -18.62 18.55 -4.31
C PRO A 30 -19.96 19.06 -4.86
N THR A 31 -20.79 18.14 -5.35
CA THR A 31 -22.14 18.44 -5.85
C THR A 31 -23.20 18.44 -4.74
N SER A 32 -22.83 18.10 -3.50
CA SER A 32 -23.76 18.14 -2.36
C SER A 32 -23.05 18.46 -1.03
N PRO A 33 -23.58 19.38 -0.20
CA PRO A 33 -22.97 19.81 1.06
C PRO A 33 -23.10 18.80 2.22
N SER A 34 -23.76 17.65 2.05
CA SER A 34 -24.15 16.77 3.16
C SER A 34 -23.27 15.53 3.39
N SER A 35 -22.13 15.39 2.71
CA SER A 35 -21.24 14.23 2.90
C SER A 35 -19.80 14.66 3.13
N PHE A 36 -19.53 15.24 4.30
CA PHE A 36 -18.19 15.44 4.84
C PHE A 36 -17.59 14.11 5.35
N ALA A 37 -17.69 13.04 4.55
CA ALA A 37 -16.84 11.87 4.76
C ALA A 37 -15.44 12.25 4.26
N ASN A 38 -14.58 12.73 5.16
CA ASN A 38 -13.20 13.10 4.84
C ASN A 38 -12.52 11.95 4.07
N PRO A 39 -12.20 12.10 2.77
CA PRO A 39 -11.56 11.03 2.03
C PRO A 39 -10.11 10.91 2.53
N SER A 40 -9.83 9.83 3.26
CA SER A 40 -8.46 9.38 3.48
C SER A 40 -7.83 9.10 2.12
N PHE A 41 -6.81 9.88 1.74
CA PHE A 41 -6.02 9.58 0.56
C PHE A 41 -4.67 8.96 0.95
N PHE A 42 -4.30 7.91 0.23
CA PHE A 42 -3.10 7.10 0.50
C PHE A 42 -2.00 7.51 -0.46
N LYS A 43 -0.75 7.40 0.00
CA LYS A 43 0.42 7.67 -0.83
C LYS A 43 1.42 6.53 -0.68
N VAL A 44 1.89 6.00 -1.81
CA VAL A 44 3.01 5.06 -1.81
C VAL A 44 4.27 5.82 -1.44
N VAL A 45 4.88 5.44 -0.31
CA VAL A 45 6.12 6.05 0.16
C VAL A 45 7.34 5.27 -0.27
N HIS A 46 7.21 3.94 -0.41
CA HIS A 46 8.31 3.06 -0.76
C HIS A 46 7.82 1.87 -1.59
N HIS A 47 8.49 1.59 -2.69
CA HIS A 47 8.13 0.51 -3.61
C HIS A 47 9.25 -0.53 -3.73
N PHE A 48 8.88 -1.80 -3.54
CA PHE A 48 9.76 -2.97 -3.59
C PHE A 48 9.40 -3.86 -4.79
N GLN A 49 10.39 -4.25 -5.59
CA GLN A 49 10.19 -5.06 -6.79
C GLN A 49 10.49 -6.55 -6.60
N SER A 50 11.07 -6.94 -5.47
CA SER A 50 11.44 -8.33 -5.16
C SER A 50 11.45 -8.60 -3.66
N THR A 51 11.37 -9.87 -3.27
CA THR A 51 11.54 -10.28 -1.86
C THR A 51 12.93 -9.93 -1.34
N ALA A 52 13.97 -10.07 -2.18
CA ALA A 52 15.33 -9.66 -1.85
C ALA A 52 15.44 -8.17 -1.47
N GLU A 53 14.71 -7.29 -2.18
CA GLU A 53 14.63 -5.87 -1.82
C GLU A 53 13.91 -5.68 -0.49
N VAL A 54 12.81 -6.38 -0.26
CA VAL A 54 12.06 -6.31 1.01
C VAL A 54 12.94 -6.75 2.18
N HIS A 55 13.68 -7.85 2.06
CA HIS A 55 14.63 -8.31 3.08
C HIS A 55 15.69 -7.27 3.41
N LYS A 56 16.22 -6.59 2.39
CA LYS A 56 17.28 -5.59 2.56
C LYS A 56 16.76 -4.26 3.12
N GLN A 57 15.61 -3.81 2.66
CA GLN A 57 15.15 -2.44 2.86
C GLN A 57 14.06 -2.32 3.93
N LEU A 58 13.14 -3.28 4.07
CA LEU A 58 12.00 -3.14 4.97
C LEU A 58 12.41 -2.99 6.45
N PRO A 59 13.36 -3.78 6.99
CA PRO A 59 13.78 -3.60 8.39
C PRO A 59 14.42 -2.23 8.66
N ALA A 60 15.22 -1.71 7.72
CA ALA A 60 15.83 -0.38 7.81
C ALA A 60 14.77 0.73 7.70
N LEU A 61 13.83 0.57 6.76
CA LEU A 61 12.70 1.49 6.57
C LEU A 61 11.88 1.64 7.85
N LEU A 62 11.58 0.52 8.52
CA LEU A 62 10.76 0.51 9.73
C LEU A 62 11.45 1.10 10.96
N LYS A 63 12.79 1.15 10.96
CA LYS A 63 13.58 1.88 11.95
C LYS A 63 13.65 3.38 11.66
N GLY A 64 13.11 3.84 10.54
CA GLY A 64 13.23 5.22 10.07
C GLY A 64 14.59 5.56 9.49
N GLU A 65 15.39 4.56 9.08
CA GLU A 65 16.68 4.80 8.44
C GLU A 65 16.49 5.48 7.07
N PRO A 66 17.38 6.42 6.69
CA PRO A 66 17.27 7.16 5.43
C PRO A 66 17.63 6.28 4.24
N ILE A 67 16.64 5.51 3.75
CA ILE A 67 16.79 4.62 2.60
C ILE A 67 15.95 5.09 1.41
N LYS A 68 16.45 4.79 0.20
CA LYS A 68 15.74 5.06 -1.05
C LYS A 68 15.27 3.76 -1.70
N PRO A 69 14.06 3.73 -2.29
CA PRO A 69 13.60 2.58 -3.06
C PRO A 69 14.45 2.43 -4.32
N VAL A 70 14.96 1.22 -4.56
CA VAL A 70 15.75 0.89 -5.77
C VAL A 70 14.95 1.16 -7.05
N SER A 71 13.63 0.97 -6.98
CA SER A 71 12.71 1.22 -8.09
C SER A 71 12.57 2.69 -8.50
N GLY A 72 13.03 3.63 -7.66
CA GLY A 72 12.78 5.07 -7.84
C GLY A 72 11.32 5.49 -7.67
N VAL A 73 10.44 4.58 -7.25
CA VAL A 73 9.00 4.85 -7.07
C VAL A 73 8.65 5.00 -5.59
N GLY A 74 7.82 6.00 -5.30
CA GLY A 74 7.40 6.34 -3.95
C GLY A 74 8.21 7.52 -3.41
N THR A 75 7.62 8.27 -2.50
CA THR A 75 8.18 9.58 -2.13
C THR A 75 9.50 9.53 -1.36
N ASN A 76 9.85 8.38 -0.77
CA ASN A 76 11.18 8.18 -0.18
C ASN A 76 12.31 8.18 -1.23
N ALA A 77 11.99 8.12 -2.54
CA ALA A 77 12.99 8.31 -3.61
C ALA A 77 13.54 9.75 -3.64
N ASP A 78 12.65 10.72 -3.38
CA ASP A 78 12.88 12.14 -3.64
C ASP A 78 13.14 12.95 -2.36
N THR A 79 12.74 12.44 -1.19
CA THR A 79 12.82 13.17 0.08
C THR A 79 13.99 12.71 0.95
N PRO A 80 14.72 13.63 1.61
CA PRO A 80 15.78 13.27 2.57
C PRO A 80 15.23 12.69 3.87
N SER A 81 13.95 12.97 4.19
CA SER A 81 13.24 12.38 5.33
C SER A 81 12.47 11.16 4.87
N THR A 82 12.79 10.00 5.43
CA THR A 82 12.13 8.73 5.14
C THR A 82 10.80 8.66 5.88
N GLN A 83 9.74 8.36 5.12
CA GLN A 83 8.42 8.09 5.67
C GLN A 83 8.25 6.59 5.91
N ILE A 84 7.87 6.22 7.13
CA ILE A 84 7.56 4.85 7.52
C ILE A 84 6.14 4.51 7.03
N PRO A 85 5.93 3.41 6.30
CA PRO A 85 4.60 2.99 5.88
C PRO A 85 3.76 2.53 7.07
N LEU A 86 2.44 2.75 7.01
CA LEU A 86 1.47 2.26 8.01
C LEU A 86 0.76 0.97 7.59
N ALA A 87 0.93 0.55 6.34
CA ALA A 87 0.42 -0.70 5.79
C ALA A 87 1.26 -1.12 4.58
N MET A 88 1.29 -2.41 4.30
CA MET A 88 1.93 -2.97 3.10
C MET A 88 0.86 -3.45 2.11
N VAL A 89 0.95 -3.03 0.85
CA VAL A 89 0.11 -3.57 -0.23
C VAL A 89 0.97 -4.46 -1.11
N VAL A 90 0.57 -5.72 -1.31
CA VAL A 90 1.34 -6.70 -2.06
C VAL A 90 0.57 -7.12 -3.31
N GLY A 91 1.14 -6.87 -4.49
CA GLY A 91 0.54 -7.29 -5.75
C GLY A 91 0.66 -8.80 -6.01
N ARG A 92 -0.24 -9.34 -6.84
CA ARG A 92 -0.29 -10.77 -7.23
C ARG A 92 0.89 -11.30 -8.03
N GLY A 93 1.85 -10.43 -8.35
CA GLY A 93 3.15 -10.88 -8.85
C GLY A 93 3.93 -11.67 -7.78
N PHE A 94 3.63 -11.48 -6.50
CA PHE A 94 4.19 -12.25 -5.39
C PHE A 94 3.25 -13.39 -5.01
N SER A 95 3.80 -14.57 -4.76
CA SER A 95 3.06 -15.72 -4.24
C SER A 95 2.70 -15.55 -2.76
N GLU A 96 1.80 -16.39 -2.26
CA GLU A 96 1.51 -16.46 -0.82
C GLU A 96 2.75 -16.88 -0.01
N SER A 97 3.60 -17.76 -0.55
CA SER A 97 4.85 -18.14 0.13
C SER A 97 5.83 -16.96 0.24
N GLU A 98 5.94 -16.14 -0.82
CA GLU A 98 6.74 -14.91 -0.80
C GLU A 98 6.15 -13.91 0.21
N LEU A 99 4.82 -13.78 0.29
CA LEU A 99 4.15 -12.94 1.29
C LEU A 99 4.48 -13.40 2.72
N GLU A 100 4.34 -14.69 3.01
CA GLU A 100 4.63 -15.26 4.33
C GLU A 100 6.11 -15.14 4.71
N GLU A 101 7.02 -15.21 3.73
CA GLU A 101 8.44 -14.95 3.95
C GLU A 101 8.68 -13.49 4.37
N MET A 102 8.16 -12.53 3.59
CA MET A 102 8.31 -11.10 3.87
C MET A 102 7.73 -10.68 5.23
N ARG A 103 6.63 -11.29 5.65
CA ARG A 103 5.97 -11.01 6.93
C ARG A 103 6.75 -11.47 8.16
N LYS A 104 7.72 -12.38 8.00
CA LYS A 104 8.57 -12.89 9.09
C LYS A 104 9.78 -11.99 9.38
N LEU A 105 9.97 -10.91 8.61
CA LEU A 105 11.06 -9.97 8.82
C LEU A 105 10.88 -9.19 10.12
N ILE A 106 12.00 -8.75 10.70
CA ILE A 106 12.00 -7.96 11.94
C ILE A 106 11.20 -6.66 11.70
N GLY A 107 10.19 -6.43 12.54
CA GLY A 107 9.30 -5.28 12.49
C GLY A 107 8.14 -5.41 11.50
N ALA A 108 8.15 -6.40 10.60
CA ALA A 108 7.06 -6.63 9.65
C ALA A 108 5.73 -6.98 10.34
N ASP A 109 5.81 -7.53 11.55
CA ASP A 109 4.69 -7.83 12.43
C ASP A 109 3.95 -6.57 12.91
N THR A 110 4.59 -5.39 12.86
CA THR A 110 3.95 -4.11 13.22
C THR A 110 3.03 -3.55 12.12
N LEU A 111 3.08 -4.13 10.92
CA LEU A 111 2.31 -3.67 9.78
C LEU A 111 1.14 -4.63 9.46
N PRO A 112 -0.03 -4.12 9.09
CA PRO A 112 -1.01 -4.91 8.37
C PRO A 112 -0.58 -5.09 6.90
N TRP A 113 -0.93 -6.24 6.33
CA TRP A 113 -0.58 -6.62 4.97
C TRP A 113 -1.83 -6.81 4.14
N LEU A 114 -1.90 -6.15 2.99
CA LEU A 114 -3.00 -6.26 2.05
C LEU A 114 -2.56 -7.12 0.87
N TYR A 115 -3.36 -8.12 0.54
CA TYR A 115 -3.07 -9.04 -0.55
C TYR A 115 -4.34 -9.33 -1.38
N PRO A 116 -4.31 -9.26 -2.72
CA PRO A 116 -5.52 -9.46 -3.51
C PRO A 116 -6.11 -10.86 -3.36
N ASP A 117 -7.40 -10.92 -3.09
CA ASP A 117 -8.15 -12.17 -2.94
C ASP A 117 -8.10 -12.98 -4.26
N PRO A 118 -7.64 -14.25 -4.23
CA PRO A 118 -7.63 -15.12 -5.41
C PRO A 118 -8.97 -15.24 -6.12
N LEU A 119 -10.07 -15.32 -5.37
CA LEU A 119 -11.39 -15.51 -5.95
C LEU A 119 -11.88 -14.23 -6.64
N LYS A 120 -11.63 -13.06 -6.03
CA LYS A 120 -11.99 -11.76 -6.62
C LYS A 120 -11.05 -11.33 -7.75
N SER A 121 -9.82 -11.82 -7.77
CA SER A 121 -8.88 -11.60 -8.87
C SER A 121 -9.25 -12.44 -10.08
N MET A 122 -9.63 -13.71 -9.87
CA MET A 122 -10.05 -14.64 -10.94
C MET A 122 -11.38 -14.25 -11.58
N ALA A 123 -12.31 -13.70 -10.80
CA ALA A 123 -13.60 -13.22 -11.30
C ALA A 123 -13.52 -11.93 -12.13
N SER A 124 -12.36 -11.26 -12.16
CA SER A 124 -12.20 -9.98 -12.85
C SER A 124 -11.84 -10.17 -14.32
N THR A 125 -12.78 -9.87 -15.22
CA THR A 125 -12.53 -9.79 -16.67
C THR A 125 -11.84 -8.50 -17.10
N LEU A 126 -11.59 -7.58 -16.16
CA LEU A 126 -10.98 -6.28 -16.41
C LEU A 126 -9.50 -6.41 -16.79
N SER A 127 -9.07 -5.59 -17.76
CA SER A 127 -7.68 -5.47 -18.19
C SER A 127 -7.24 -4.01 -18.22
N GLY A 128 -5.92 -3.79 -18.29
CA GLY A 128 -5.35 -2.46 -18.47
C GLY A 128 -5.77 -1.46 -17.37
N PRO A 129 -6.09 -0.20 -17.73
CA PRO A 129 -6.41 0.86 -16.77
C PRO A 129 -7.59 0.54 -15.84
N PHE A 130 -8.63 -0.15 -16.35
CA PHE A 130 -9.82 -0.49 -15.56
C PHE A 130 -9.52 -1.48 -14.43
N LEU A 131 -8.59 -2.41 -14.67
CA LEU A 131 -8.12 -3.32 -13.64
C LEU A 131 -7.44 -2.55 -12.51
N LEU A 132 -6.60 -1.56 -12.87
CA LEU A 132 -5.86 -0.77 -11.90
C LEU A 132 -6.79 0.10 -11.04
N ASP A 133 -7.83 0.68 -11.65
CA ASP A 133 -8.87 1.42 -10.93
C ASP A 133 -9.62 0.54 -9.94
N ALA A 134 -9.99 -0.67 -10.36
CA ALA A 134 -10.63 -1.64 -9.48
C ALA A 134 -9.72 -2.07 -8.33
N ILE A 135 -8.42 -2.26 -8.56
CA ILE A 135 -7.45 -2.59 -7.51
C ILE A 135 -7.32 -1.41 -6.55
N ALA A 136 -7.08 -0.20 -7.04
CA ALA A 136 -6.95 1.00 -6.20
C ALA A 136 -8.21 1.26 -5.36
N LYS A 137 -9.40 1.11 -5.94
CA LYS A 137 -10.68 1.24 -5.23
C LYS A 137 -10.82 0.20 -4.12
N ARG A 138 -10.50 -1.07 -4.40
CA ARG A 138 -10.54 -2.14 -3.39
C ARG A 138 -9.51 -1.94 -2.29
N THR A 139 -8.28 -1.51 -2.62
CA THR A 139 -7.25 -1.17 -1.63
C THR A 139 -7.73 -0.04 -0.71
N LYS A 140 -8.27 1.05 -1.27
CA LYS A 140 -8.82 2.18 -0.49
C LYS A 140 -9.94 1.72 0.45
N ALA A 141 -10.87 0.92 -0.06
CA ALA A 141 -11.97 0.37 0.74
C ALA A 141 -11.46 -0.55 1.86
N CYS A 142 -10.51 -1.44 1.57
CA CYS A 142 -9.91 -2.34 2.56
C CYS A 142 -9.21 -1.56 3.68
N LEU A 143 -8.32 -0.62 3.34
CA LEU A 143 -7.64 0.22 4.32
C LEU A 143 -8.63 1.03 5.18
N GLY A 144 -9.68 1.57 4.56
CA GLY A 144 -10.74 2.30 5.25
C GLY A 144 -11.53 1.43 6.24
N SER A 145 -11.96 0.23 5.82
CA SER A 145 -12.71 -0.70 6.66
C SER A 145 -11.93 -1.19 7.87
N HIS A 146 -10.61 -1.30 7.76
CA HIS A 146 -9.72 -1.67 8.87
C HIS A 146 -9.19 -0.47 9.66
N GLY A 147 -9.74 0.72 9.44
CA GLY A 147 -9.46 1.90 10.27
C GLY A 147 -8.09 2.53 10.04
N VAL A 148 -7.38 2.19 8.95
CA VAL A 148 -6.13 2.87 8.56
C VAL A 148 -6.48 4.31 8.15
N ALA A 149 -6.41 5.22 9.11
CA ALA A 149 -6.76 6.63 8.98
C ALA A 149 -5.75 7.51 9.73
N LYS A 150 -5.56 8.75 9.27
CA LYS A 150 -4.64 9.70 9.93
C LYS A 150 -5.05 9.88 11.41
N GLY A 151 -4.12 9.62 12.33
CA GLY A 151 -4.35 9.80 13.77
C GLY A 151 -5.06 8.62 14.46
N LYS A 152 -5.31 7.53 13.74
CA LYS A 152 -5.67 6.24 14.32
C LYS A 152 -4.50 5.29 14.13
N ASP A 153 -3.91 4.87 15.24
CA ASP A 153 -3.01 3.72 15.20
C ASP A 153 -3.82 2.51 14.76
N VAL A 154 -3.28 1.73 13.82
CA VAL A 154 -3.77 0.39 13.56
C VAL A 154 -3.76 -0.33 14.91
N THR A 155 -4.91 -0.83 15.35
CA THR A 155 -5.00 -1.46 16.66
C THR A 155 -3.99 -2.62 16.71
N ARG A 156 -3.41 -2.90 17.88
CA ARG A 156 -2.45 -4.01 18.03
C ARG A 156 -3.02 -5.35 17.55
N GLU A 157 -4.34 -5.50 17.57
CA GLU A 157 -5.06 -6.69 17.09
C GLU A 157 -5.04 -6.84 15.56
N GLU A 158 -4.86 -5.74 14.83
CA GLU A 158 -4.83 -5.70 13.38
C GLU A 158 -3.40 -5.80 12.80
N MET A 159 -2.39 -5.67 13.66
CA MET A 159 -0.99 -5.87 13.33
C MET A 159 -0.72 -7.33 12.93
N ASN A 160 0.19 -7.52 11.97
CA ASN A 160 0.54 -8.82 11.41
C ASN A 160 -0.65 -9.59 10.79
N LYS A 161 -1.80 -8.97 10.51
CA LYS A 161 -2.89 -9.63 9.75
C LYS A 161 -2.68 -9.49 8.25
N VAL A 162 -3.21 -10.46 7.50
CA VAL A 162 -3.39 -10.36 6.05
C VAL A 162 -4.85 -10.02 5.77
N TRP A 163 -5.08 -8.88 5.13
CA TRP A 163 -6.38 -8.47 4.65
C TRP A 163 -6.50 -8.75 3.15
N TYR A 164 -7.46 -9.62 2.82
CA TYR A 164 -7.74 -9.98 1.44
C TYR A 164 -8.76 -9.02 0.83
N PHE A 165 -8.45 -8.45 -0.35
CA PHE A 165 -9.30 -7.43 -0.98
C PHE A 165 -9.74 -7.78 -2.40
#